data_AF-A0A4R8G7F5-F1
#
_entry.id   AF-A0A4R8G7F5-F1
#
_cell.length_a   1.000
_cell.length_b   1.000
_cell.length_c   1.000
_cell.angle_alpha   90.00
_cell.angle_beta   90.00
_cell.angle_gamma   90.00
#
_symmetry.space_group_name_H-M   'P 1'
#
loop_
_entity.id
_entity.type
_entity.pdbx_description
1 polymer ?
#
loop_
_entity_poly.entity_id
_entity_poly.type
_entity_poly.pdbx_seq_one_letter_code
_entity_poly.pdbx_strand_id
1 'polypeptide(L)' 'MRISLPINSVWSYSKTGIPYLNPEIVLLFKAKNTRDKDHLDFIAINDYLDAEKKHWLRTVLETHEPGHKWIKSLF' A
#
# COMPACT_ATOMS: atom_id res chain seq x y z
N MET A 1 -14.51 -11.59 3.86
CA MET A 1 -14.53 -10.12 3.74
C MET A 1 -13.98 -9.73 2.38
N ARG A 2 -14.54 -8.70 1.73
CA ARG A 2 -14.13 -8.24 0.40
C ARG A 2 -13.35 -6.94 0.56
N ILE A 3 -12.11 -6.94 0.10
CA ILE A 3 -11.31 -5.72 -0.02
C ILE A 3 -11.80 -5.04 -1.32
N SER A 4 -12.24 -3.79 -1.22
CA SER A 4 -12.66 -2.99 -2.36
C SER A 4 -12.12 -1.58 -2.25
N LEU A 5 -11.63 -1.06 -3.37
CA LEU A 5 -11.26 0.34 -3.53
C LEU A 5 -12.08 0.90 -4.70
N PRO A 6 -12.61 2.13 -4.61
CA PRO A 6 -13.23 2.79 -5.76
C PRO A 6 -12.25 2.85 -6.93
N ILE A 7 -12.73 2.54 -8.14
CA ILE A 7 -11.90 2.51 -9.35
C ILE A 7 -11.19 3.86 -9.57
N ASN A 8 -11.84 4.97 -9.25
CA ASN A 8 -11.27 6.32 -9.39
C ASN A 8 -10.12 6.61 -8.40
N SER A 9 -9.97 5.79 -7.36
CA SER A 9 -8.91 5.89 -6.35
C SER A 9 -7.73 4.95 -6.65
N VAL A 10 -7.78 4.18 -7.74
CA VAL A 10 -6.76 3.18 -8.07
C VAL A 10 -5.53 3.82 -8.73
N TRP A 11 -5.72 4.89 -9.50
CA TRP A 11 -4.64 5.55 -10.22
C TRP A 11 -4.35 6.94 -9.67
N SER A 12 -3.07 7.27 -9.64
CA SER A 12 -2.58 8.64 -9.46
C SER A 12 -1.82 9.05 -10.72
N TYR A 13 -1.69 10.36 -10.93
CA TYR A 13 -0.96 10.91 -12.06
C TYR A 13 0.34 11.53 -11.60
N SER A 14 1.42 11.30 -12.34
CA SER A 14 2.68 11.99 -12.10
C SER A 14 2.52 13.49 -12.40
N LYS A 15 3.50 14.30 -11.98
CA LYS A 15 3.56 15.72 -12.38
C LYS A 15 3.57 15.93 -13.90
N THR A 16 3.98 14.90 -14.66
CA THR A 16 4.02 14.89 -16.12
C THR A 16 2.76 14.28 -16.76
N GLY A 17 1.74 13.93 -15.97
CA GLY A 17 0.47 13.39 -16.46
C GLY A 17 0.49 11.89 -16.77
N ILE A 18 1.53 11.16 -16.36
CA ILE A 18 1.61 9.71 -16.58
C ILE A 18 0.80 9.01 -15.48
N PRO A 19 -0.20 8.17 -15.83
CA PRO A 19 -0.94 7.40 -14.85
C PRO A 19 -0.05 6.31 -14.25
N TYR A 20 -0.08 6.17 -12.93
CA TYR A 20 0.55 5.08 -12.21
C TYR A 20 -0.42 4.49 -11.20
N LEU A 21 -0.24 3.20 -10.90
CA LEU A 21 -1.01 2.52 -9.88
C LEU A 21 -0.60 3.06 -8.51
N ASN A 22 -1.59 3.36 -7.68
CA ASN A 22 -1.34 3.87 -6.34
C ASN A 22 -0.41 2.93 -5.53
N PRO A 23 0.59 3.48 -4.81
CA PRO A 23 1.61 2.64 -4.17
C PRO A 23 1.05 1.71 -3.09
N GLU A 24 -0.02 2.10 -2.37
CA GLU A 24 -0.68 1.25 -1.39
C GLU A 24 -1.27 -0.04 -2.00
N ILE A 25 -1.71 0.01 -3.26
CA ILE A 25 -2.24 -1.16 -3.97
C ILE A 25 -1.10 -2.09 -4.37
N VAL A 26 -0.01 -1.52 -4.90
CA VAL A 26 1.20 -2.28 -5.24
C VAL A 26 1.77 -2.97 -4.00
N LEU A 27 1.80 -2.26 -2.87
CA LEU A 27 2.22 -2.81 -1.59
C LEU A 27 1.31 -3.94 -1.13
N LEU A 28 -0.01 -3.81 -1.23
CA LEU A 28 -0.92 -4.90 -0.87
C LEU A 28 -0.59 -6.20 -1.62
N PHE A 29 -0.31 -6.11 -2.93
CA PHE A 29 0.10 -7.27 -3.71
C PHE A 29 1.46 -7.83 -3.27
N LYS A 30 2.42 -6.95 -2.95
CA LYS A 30 3.75 -7.33 -2.45
C LYS A 30 3.67 -7.96 -1.06
N ALA A 31 2.77 -7.49 -0.19
CA ALA A 31 2.63 -7.96 1.19
C ALA A 31 2.37 -9.47 1.26
N LYS A 32 1.51 -9.98 0.36
CA LYS A 32 1.18 -11.41 0.24
C LYS A 32 2.39 -12.31 -0.05
N ASN A 33 3.46 -11.78 -0.64
CA ASN A 33 4.70 -12.53 -0.91
C ASN A 33 5.91 -11.61 -0.74
N THR A 34 6.06 -11.05 0.45
CA THR A 34 7.06 -10.02 0.73
C THR A 34 8.48 -10.55 0.59
N ARG A 35 9.25 -10.01 -0.37
CA ARG A 35 10.69 -10.23 -0.49
C ARG A 35 11.45 -9.10 0.21
N ASP A 36 12.73 -9.28 0.47
CA ASP A 36 13.54 -8.23 1.13
C ASP A 36 13.56 -6.93 0.35
N LYS A 37 13.62 -7.00 -0.99
CA LYS A 37 13.52 -5.82 -1.85
C LYS A 37 12.17 -5.10 -1.71
N ASP A 38 11.07 -5.85 -1.57
CA ASP A 38 9.74 -5.27 -1.40
C ASP A 38 9.59 -4.58 -0.05
N HIS A 39 10.29 -5.08 0.98
CA HIS A 39 10.35 -4.40 2.27
C HIS A 39 11.12 -3.07 2.20
N LEU A 40 12.22 -3.02 1.43
CA LEU A 40 12.94 -1.77 1.19
C LEU A 40 12.09 -0.77 0.39
N ASP A 41 11.38 -1.25 -0.64
CA ASP A 41 10.42 -0.42 -1.38
C ASP A 41 9.36 0.16 -0.42
N PHE A 42 8.78 -0.68 0.45
CA PHE A 42 7.82 -0.24 1.46
C PHE A 42 8.37 0.86 2.36
N ILE A 43 9.58 0.69 2.91
CA ILE A 43 10.20 1.70 3.77
C ILE A 43 10.40 3.01 3.00
N ALA A 44 10.90 2.92 1.77
CA ALA A 44 11.16 4.10 0.93
C ALA A 44 9.89 4.89 0.61
N ILE A 45 8.76 4.20 0.38
CA ILE A 45 7.50 4.88 0.02
C ILE A 45 6.61 5.20 1.22
N ASN A 46 6.86 4.62 2.39
CA ASN A 46 6.02 4.80 3.57
C ASN A 46 5.88 6.29 3.93
N ASP A 47 6.95 7.06 3.81
CA ASP A 47 6.92 8.50 4.10
C ASP A 47 6.18 9.32 3.02
N TYR A 48 5.97 8.75 1.84
CA TYR A 48 5.22 9.36 0.74
C TYR A 48 3.75 8.96 0.71
N LEU A 49 3.33 8.02 1.56
CA LEU A 49 1.93 7.64 1.70
C LEU A 49 1.22 8.61 2.64
N ASP A 50 0.15 9.23 2.15
CA ASP A 50 -0.74 10.06 2.95
C ASP A 50 -1.43 9.22 4.05
N ALA A 51 -1.91 9.89 5.10
CA ALA A 51 -2.52 9.23 6.26
C ALA A 51 -3.69 8.30 5.88
N GLU A 52 -4.52 8.69 4.91
CA GLU A 52 -5.64 7.88 4.43
C GLU A 52 -5.16 6.58 3.76
N LYS A 53 -4.11 6.66 2.93
CA LYS A 53 -3.52 5.51 2.24
C LYS A 53 -2.87 4.54 3.22
N LYS A 54 -2.17 5.08 4.23
CA LYS A 54 -1.60 4.28 5.33
C LYS A 54 -2.68 3.54 6.11
N HIS A 55 -3.76 4.25 6.47
CA HIS A 55 -4.87 3.69 7.21
C HIS A 55 -5.60 2.58 6.43
N TRP A 56 -5.83 2.80 5.14
CA TRP A 56 -6.40 1.78 4.26
C TRP A 56 -5.50 0.55 4.16
N LEU A 57 -4.20 0.74 3.88
CA LEU A 57 -3.26 -0.36 3.76
C LEU A 57 -3.16 -1.15 5.06
N ARG A 58 -3.11 -0.48 6.23
CA ARG A 58 -3.15 -1.13 7.54
C ARG A 58 -4.39 -2.01 7.68
N THR A 59 -5.57 -1.45 7.47
CA THR A 59 -6.85 -2.16 7.64
C THR A 59 -6.91 -3.42 6.79
N VAL A 60 -6.45 -3.30 5.55
CA VAL A 60 -6.42 -4.43 4.62
C VAL A 60 -5.40 -5.50 5.05
N LEU A 61 -4.20 -5.09 5.47
CA LEU A 61 -3.19 -6.02 5.97
C LEU A 61 -3.63 -6.69 7.27
N GLU A 62 -4.25 -5.98 8.20
CA GLU A 62 -4.81 -6.56 9.43
C GLU A 62 -5.89 -7.62 9.12
N THR A 63 -6.64 -7.43 8.04
CA THR A 63 -7.66 -8.38 7.60
C THR A 63 -7.07 -9.62 6.93
N HIS A 64 -6.03 -9.46 6.10
CA HIS A 64 -5.47 -10.57 5.30
C HIS A 64 -4.31 -11.29 6.01
N GLU A 65 -3.44 -10.54 6.67
CA GLU A 65 -2.26 -11.02 7.41
C GLU A 65 -2.00 -10.17 8.66
N PRO A 66 -2.74 -10.37 9.76
CA PRO A 66 -2.63 -9.57 10.98
C PRO A 66 -1.23 -9.58 11.63
N GLY A 67 -0.38 -10.55 11.30
CA GLY A 67 1.01 -10.64 11.76
C GLY A 67 2.03 -9.91 10.88
N HIS A 68 1.60 -9.23 9.80
CA HIS A 68 2.52 -8.68 8.82
C HIS A 68 3.37 -7.53 9.42
N LYS A 69 4.70 -7.59 9.19
CA LYS A 69 5.67 -6.65 9.75
C LYS A 69 5.39 -5.18 9.42
N TRP A 70 4.74 -4.90 8.28
CA TRP A 70 4.42 -3.54 7.84
C TRP A 70 3.31 -2.85 8.65
N ILE A 71 2.43 -3.60 9.32
CA ILE A 71 1.34 -3.02 10.14
C ILE A 71 1.91 -2.11 11.24
N LYS A 72 3.06 -2.51 11.81
CA LYS A 72 3.85 -1.77 12.81
C LYS A 72 4.62 -0.58 12.23
N SER A 73 4.51 -0.27 10.95
CA SER A 73 5.18 0.89 10.35
C SER A 73 4.19 1.88 9.74
N LEU A 74 2.90 1.51 9.68
CA LEU A 74 1.82 2.29 9.06
C LEU A 74 1.10 3.24 10.05
N PHE A 75 1.75 3.63 11.16
CA PHE A 75 1.15 4.44 12.24
C PHE A 75 0.70 5.82 11.78
#